data_AF-A0A1Y4T7S0-F1
#
_entry.id   AF-A0A1Y4T7S0-F1
#
_cell.length_a   1.000
_cell.length_b   1.000
_cell.length_c   1.000
_cell.angle_alpha   90.00
_cell.angle_beta   90.00
_cell.angle_gamma   90.00
#
_symmetry.space_group_name_H-M   'P 1'
#
loop_
_entity.id
_entity.type
_entity.pdbx_description
1 polymer ?
#
loop_
_entity_poly.entity_id
_entity_poly.type
_entity_poly.pdbx_seq_one_letter_code
_entity_poly.pdbx_strand_id
1 'polypeptide(L)'
;MKLKKIASLALAGIMAVSMLTACGEGTSNSGSSSSENTNPATGVSATFASYLKNGDRVTFADDSEYQGYLASAIEKSSIKYDTLDDATKVEAIGNGNKPFDKLDEILEKSVIGYNTNKTIDQWTTGGVSETTDVVYINMWRAPGDMAQNVVLKQVAANIDNDLKDSKLVNVYTDTDKNVYEYDYTGSVSMQKVEDGSASAWYVLLTISIDVTKTSK
;
A
#
# COMPACT_ATOMS: atom_id res chain seq x y z
N MET A 1 22.41 36.26 5.56
CA MET A 1 22.20 35.00 6.32
C MET A 1 22.85 33.89 5.48
N LYS A 2 24.10 33.47 5.71
CA LYS A 2 24.58 32.49 6.70
C LYS A 2 23.72 31.22 6.77
N LEU A 3 24.01 30.33 5.80
CA LEU A 3 24.00 28.86 5.84
C LEU A 3 22.76 28.18 6.43
N LYS A 4 21.93 27.57 5.55
CA LYS A 4 21.46 26.18 5.73
C LYS A 4 21.36 25.48 4.36
N LYS A 5 22.45 24.79 4.01
CA LYS A 5 22.45 23.73 3.01
C LYS A 5 21.89 22.48 3.67
N ILE A 6 20.78 21.97 3.14
CA ILE A 6 20.34 20.59 3.21
C ILE A 6 19.74 20.38 1.81
N ALA A 7 20.52 20.06 0.76
CA ALA A 7 20.95 18.69 0.47
C ALA A 7 19.86 17.73 1.00
N SER A 8 18.74 17.54 0.31
CA SER A 8 18.68 16.82 -0.96
C SER A 8 19.76 15.74 -1.02
N LEU A 9 19.70 14.81 -0.06
CA LEU A 9 20.41 13.54 -0.09
C LEU A 9 19.78 12.55 0.91
N ALA A 10 18.56 12.09 0.61
CA ALA A 10 18.00 10.86 1.17
C ALA A 10 17.17 10.08 0.12
N LEU A 11 17.35 10.37 -1.17
CA LEU A 11 16.74 9.65 -2.29
C LEU A 11 17.72 8.68 -2.97
N ALA A 12 18.60 8.05 -2.20
CA ALA A 12 19.46 7.00 -2.75
C ALA A 12 19.75 5.93 -1.70
N GLY A 13 19.17 4.75 -1.93
CA GLY A 13 19.81 3.49 -1.58
C GLY A 13 19.62 3.01 -0.15
N ILE A 14 18.38 2.70 0.23
CA ILE A 14 18.16 1.51 1.07
C ILE A 14 18.36 0.29 0.16
N MET A 15 19.62 -0.13 0.07
CA MET A 15 20.02 -1.42 -0.48
C MET A 15 19.32 -2.50 0.36
N ALA A 16 18.46 -3.28 -0.31
CA ALA A 16 17.88 -4.55 0.11
C ALA A 16 18.34 -5.06 1.49
N VAL A 17 17.54 -4.80 2.53
CA VAL A 17 17.56 -5.65 3.73
C VAL A 17 16.98 -6.99 3.31
N SER A 18 17.87 -7.84 2.83
CA SER A 18 17.58 -9.22 2.50
C SER A 18 17.06 -9.92 3.76
N MET A 19 15.88 -10.53 3.62
CA MET A 19 15.42 -11.71 4.33
C MET A 19 16.13 -11.98 5.67
N LEU A 20 15.69 -11.32 6.74
CA LEU A 20 15.89 -11.89 8.07
C LEU A 20 14.77 -12.92 8.28
N THR A 21 14.94 -14.09 7.68
CA THR A 21 14.27 -15.34 8.05
C THR A 21 14.47 -15.56 9.55
N ALA A 22 13.48 -15.20 10.35
CA ALA A 22 13.33 -15.69 11.71
C ALA A 22 12.76 -17.12 11.63
N CYS A 23 13.60 -18.06 11.18
CA CYS A 23 13.39 -19.48 11.44
C CYS A 23 13.89 -19.75 12.86
N GLY A 24 13.01 -19.59 13.84
CA GLY A 24 13.23 -20.00 15.23
C GLY A 24 12.72 -21.42 15.44
N GLU A 25 13.64 -22.37 15.43
CA GLU A 25 13.46 -23.78 15.81
C GLU A 25 12.80 -23.91 17.20
N GLY A 26 11.68 -24.62 17.26
CA GLY A 26 10.94 -24.91 18.48
C GLY A 26 9.92 -26.01 18.25
N THR A 27 10.38 -27.26 18.29
CA THR A 27 9.57 -28.49 18.14
C THR A 27 8.34 -28.48 19.06
N SER A 28 7.13 -28.47 18.50
CA SER A 28 6.01 -29.36 18.90
C SER A 28 4.82 -29.30 17.93
N ASN A 29 4.32 -30.50 17.66
CA ASN A 29 3.34 -30.93 16.65
C ASN A 29 1.93 -30.29 16.78
N SER A 30 1.46 -29.61 15.72
CA SER A 30 0.08 -29.71 15.17
C SER A 30 -0.12 -28.79 13.95
N GLY A 31 -0.40 -29.39 12.79
CA GLY A 31 -1.10 -28.81 11.63
C GLY A 31 -0.67 -27.41 11.15
N SER A 32 0.44 -27.32 10.42
CA SER A 32 0.79 -26.09 9.72
C SER A 32 0.20 -26.13 8.30
N SER A 33 -0.88 -25.39 8.06
CA SER A 33 -1.24 -24.97 6.69
C SER A 33 -0.07 -24.13 6.19
N SER A 34 0.61 -24.64 5.17
CA SER A 34 1.68 -23.92 4.50
C SER A 34 1.05 -22.79 3.70
N SER A 35 1.14 -21.57 4.21
CA SER A 35 1.03 -20.39 3.35
C SER A 35 2.22 -20.43 2.40
N GLU A 36 2.02 -20.93 1.18
CA GLU A 36 3.02 -20.72 0.13
C GLU A 36 3.16 -19.21 -0.07
N ASN A 37 4.24 -18.67 0.48
CA ASN A 37 4.63 -17.28 0.31
C ASN A 37 5.06 -17.12 -1.15
N THR A 38 4.11 -16.82 -2.03
CA THR A 38 4.42 -16.48 -3.42
C THR A 38 5.29 -15.23 -3.39
N ASN A 39 6.54 -15.39 -3.79
CA ASN A 39 7.51 -14.32 -3.99
C ASN A 39 6.85 -13.08 -4.64
N PRO A 40 7.19 -11.83 -4.26
CA PRO A 40 6.62 -10.65 -4.88
C PRO A 40 6.65 -10.79 -6.40
N ALA A 41 5.48 -10.71 -7.03
CA ALA A 41 5.42 -10.66 -8.48
C ALA A 41 6.00 -9.30 -8.90
N THR A 42 7.25 -9.29 -9.38
CA THR A 42 7.84 -8.11 -10.02
C THR A 42 6.97 -7.70 -11.21
N GLY A 43 6.67 -6.41 -11.31
CA GLY A 43 5.82 -5.81 -12.33
C GLY A 43 4.35 -5.63 -11.94
N VAL A 44 3.95 -5.89 -10.70
CA VAL A 44 2.53 -5.74 -10.26
C VAL A 44 2.08 -4.29 -10.37
N SER A 45 2.86 -3.34 -9.86
CA SER A 45 2.53 -1.91 -9.88
C SER A 45 2.49 -1.36 -11.30
N ALA A 46 3.43 -1.79 -12.15
CA ALA A 46 3.44 -1.42 -13.56
C ALA A 46 2.22 -1.99 -14.31
N THR A 47 1.86 -3.24 -14.05
CA THR A 47 0.67 -3.89 -14.63
C THR A 47 -0.60 -3.17 -14.19
N PHE A 48 -0.72 -2.86 -12.90
CA PHE A 48 -1.82 -2.08 -12.35
C PHE A 48 -1.93 -0.70 -13.01
N ALA A 49 -0.82 0.04 -13.10
CA ALA A 49 -0.79 1.36 -13.73
C ALA A 49 -1.22 1.32 -15.20
N SER A 50 -0.90 0.24 -15.93
CA SER A 50 -1.35 0.06 -17.32
C SER A 50 -2.87 -0.10 -17.49
N TYR A 51 -3.60 -0.42 -16.40
CA TYR A 51 -5.05 -0.53 -16.40
C TYR A 51 -5.77 0.75 -15.97
N LEU A 52 -5.03 1.70 -15.40
CA LEU A 52 -5.56 3.02 -15.08
C LEU A 52 -5.79 3.81 -16.38
N LYS A 53 -6.91 4.52 -16.41
CA LYS A 53 -7.21 5.57 -17.39
C LYS A 53 -6.85 6.94 -16.82
N ASN A 54 -6.83 7.05 -15.50
CA ASN A 54 -6.50 8.24 -14.75
C ASN A 54 -5.46 7.83 -13.69
N GLY A 55 -4.29 8.45 -13.71
CA GLY A 55 -3.16 8.03 -12.89
C GLY A 55 -1.83 8.64 -13.28
N ASP A 56 -1.79 9.46 -14.34
CA ASP A 56 -0.56 10.07 -14.88
C ASP A 56 0.23 10.92 -13.87
N ARG A 57 -0.41 11.34 -12.77
CA ARG A 57 0.24 12.08 -11.68
C ARG A 57 0.94 11.20 -10.66
N VAL A 58 0.56 9.93 -10.56
CA VAL A 58 1.12 9.01 -9.58
C VAL A 58 2.17 8.15 -10.27
N THR A 59 3.41 8.23 -9.78
CA THR A 59 4.48 7.37 -10.28
C THR A 59 4.41 6.03 -9.57
N PHE A 60 4.00 4.98 -10.30
CA PHE A 60 3.88 3.63 -9.75
C PHE A 60 5.19 2.83 -9.87
N ALA A 61 5.63 2.24 -8.76
CA ALA A 61 6.75 1.32 -8.71
C ALA A 61 6.49 0.24 -7.66
N ASP A 62 7.01 -0.97 -7.90
CA ASP A 62 6.94 -2.03 -6.89
C ASP A 62 7.79 -1.65 -5.68
N ASP A 63 7.30 -2.01 -4.50
CA ASP A 63 7.97 -1.74 -3.23
C ASP A 63 7.97 -3.01 -2.37
N SER A 64 9.17 -3.50 -2.08
CA SER A 64 9.33 -4.71 -1.26
C SER A 64 8.94 -4.52 0.20
N GLU A 65 8.97 -3.29 0.72
CA GLU A 65 8.55 -3.01 2.10
C GLU A 65 7.04 -3.14 2.22
N TYR A 66 6.27 -2.52 1.32
CA TYR A 66 4.81 -2.66 1.31
C TYR A 66 4.36 -4.10 1.06
N GLN A 67 5.08 -4.86 0.22
CA GLN A 67 4.81 -6.29 0.07
C GLN A 67 5.07 -7.05 1.38
N GLY A 68 6.16 -6.73 2.08
CA GLY A 68 6.47 -7.33 3.38
C GLY A 68 5.43 -7.00 4.44
N TYR A 69 4.90 -5.78 4.44
CA TYR A 69 3.83 -5.36 5.34
C TYR A 69 2.51 -6.09 5.04
N LEU A 70 2.15 -6.24 3.76
CA LEU A 70 0.99 -7.04 3.35
C LEU A 70 1.11 -8.49 3.84
N ALA A 71 2.26 -9.13 3.60
CA ALA A 71 2.50 -10.51 4.01
C ALA A 71 2.40 -10.67 5.54
N SER A 72 3.03 -9.75 6.28
CA SER A 72 3.00 -9.72 7.74
C SER A 72 1.58 -9.50 8.28
N ALA A 73 0.80 -8.65 7.63
CA ALA A 73 -0.60 -8.37 8.01
C ALA A 73 -1.48 -9.61 7.81
N ILE A 74 -1.34 -10.28 6.67
CA ILE A 74 -2.05 -11.53 6.35
C ILE A 74 -1.70 -12.61 7.37
N GLU A 75 -0.42 -12.83 7.65
CA GLU A 75 0.03 -13.82 8.63
C GLU A 75 -0.57 -13.55 10.03
N LYS A 76 -0.43 -12.32 10.53
CA LYS A 76 -0.93 -11.91 11.85
C LYS A 76 -2.45 -11.89 11.95
N SER A 77 -3.16 -11.80 10.82
CA SER A 77 -4.62 -11.81 10.81
C SER A 77 -5.23 -13.20 11.02
N SER A 78 -4.42 -14.27 10.89
CA SER A 78 -4.84 -15.67 11.08
C SER A 78 -6.09 -16.04 10.28
N ILE A 79 -6.10 -15.67 8.99
CA ILE A 79 -7.20 -15.93 8.05
C ILE A 79 -7.53 -17.42 8.03
N LYS A 80 -8.82 -17.74 7.98
CA LYS A 80 -9.33 -19.12 8.01
C LYS A 80 -10.05 -19.43 6.70
N TYR A 81 -10.15 -20.73 6.38
CA TYR A 81 -10.92 -21.28 5.27
C TYR A 81 -12.21 -20.50 4.94
N ASP A 82 -13.15 -20.38 5.88
CA ASP A 82 -14.46 -19.75 5.63
C ASP A 82 -14.33 -18.32 5.09
N THR A 83 -13.36 -17.55 5.58
CA THR A 83 -13.10 -16.17 5.11
C THR A 83 -12.52 -16.14 3.69
N LEU A 84 -11.80 -17.17 3.28
CA LEU A 84 -11.27 -17.28 1.91
C LEU A 84 -12.38 -17.72 0.95
N ASP A 85 -13.24 -18.65 1.37
CA ASP A 85 -14.36 -19.18 0.57
C ASP A 85 -15.47 -18.14 0.33
N ASP A 86 -15.67 -17.21 1.27
CA ASP A 86 -16.63 -16.11 1.15
C ASP A 86 -16.28 -15.08 0.04
N ALA A 87 -15.05 -15.08 -0.47
CA ALA A 87 -14.63 -14.16 -1.51
C ALA A 87 -15.27 -14.52 -2.85
N THR A 88 -16.35 -13.83 -3.22
CA THR A 88 -17.11 -14.07 -4.46
C THR A 88 -16.88 -13.03 -5.55
N LYS A 89 -16.23 -11.90 -5.21
CA LYS A 89 -15.92 -10.79 -6.11
C LYS A 89 -14.74 -9.98 -5.56
N VAL A 90 -14.20 -9.08 -6.38
CA VAL A 90 -13.23 -8.08 -5.90
C VAL A 90 -13.97 -7.06 -5.04
N GLU A 91 -13.56 -6.94 -3.78
CA GLU A 91 -14.19 -6.03 -2.82
C GLU A 91 -13.15 -5.32 -1.96
N ALA A 92 -13.42 -4.06 -1.63
CA ALA A 92 -12.56 -3.29 -0.73
C ALA A 92 -12.74 -3.81 0.70
N ILE A 93 -11.64 -3.94 1.43
CA ILE A 93 -11.61 -4.22 2.86
C ILE A 93 -10.97 -3.04 3.58
N GLY A 94 -11.56 -2.65 4.69
CA GLY A 94 -11.17 -1.48 5.48
C GLY A 94 -11.28 -1.75 6.98
N ASN A 95 -11.36 -0.68 7.75
CA ASN A 95 -11.43 -0.71 9.22
C ASN A 95 -12.46 -1.73 9.75
N GLY A 96 -12.02 -2.53 10.72
CA GLY A 96 -12.78 -3.63 11.31
C GLY A 96 -12.61 -4.97 10.58
N ASN A 97 -11.87 -4.99 9.47
CA ASN A 97 -11.43 -6.22 8.81
C ASN A 97 -10.02 -6.58 9.29
N LYS A 98 -9.84 -7.78 9.86
CA LYS A 98 -8.58 -8.19 10.54
C LYS A 98 -7.31 -7.97 9.69
N PRO A 99 -7.23 -8.41 8.42
CA PRO A 99 -6.10 -8.09 7.55
C PRO A 99 -5.78 -6.60 7.45
N PHE A 100 -6.80 -5.75 7.31
CA PHE A 100 -6.62 -4.30 7.21
C PHE A 100 -6.15 -3.73 8.55
N ASP A 101 -6.81 -4.08 9.66
CA ASP A 101 -6.45 -3.61 11.00
C ASP A 101 -4.99 -4.01 11.36
N LYS A 102 -4.53 -5.19 10.91
CA LYS A 102 -3.14 -5.63 11.09
C LYS A 102 -2.15 -4.90 10.20
N LEU A 103 -2.53 -4.56 8.97
CA LEU A 103 -1.71 -3.74 8.10
C LEU A 103 -1.51 -2.35 8.71
N ASP A 104 -2.60 -1.72 9.16
CA ASP A 104 -2.58 -0.40 9.80
C ASP A 104 -1.62 -0.39 11.00
N GLU A 105 -1.77 -1.35 11.93
CA GLU A 105 -0.89 -1.52 13.09
C GLU A 105 0.61 -1.67 12.70
N ILE A 106 0.90 -2.35 11.58
CA ILE A 106 2.27 -2.53 11.09
C ILE A 106 2.81 -1.22 10.53
N LEU A 107 2.03 -0.50 9.74
CA LEU A 107 2.44 0.74 9.10
C LEU A 107 2.68 1.85 10.12
N GLU A 108 1.80 1.98 11.13
CA GLU A 108 1.98 2.94 12.22
C GLU A 108 3.33 2.78 12.94
N LYS A 109 3.86 1.56 12.99
CA LYS A 109 5.15 1.25 13.64
C LYS A 109 6.35 1.36 12.70
N SER A 110 6.12 1.30 11.40
CA SER A 110 7.18 1.14 10.39
C SER A 110 7.41 2.40 9.56
N VAL A 111 6.37 3.22 9.37
CA VAL A 111 6.45 4.47 8.60
C VAL A 111 7.17 5.55 9.41
N ILE A 112 8.31 6.01 8.90
CA ILE A 112 9.09 7.07 9.53
C ILE A 112 8.31 8.39 9.49
N GLY A 113 8.22 9.07 10.63
CA GLY A 113 7.50 10.35 10.76
C GLY A 113 6.01 10.24 11.02
N TYR A 114 5.49 9.01 11.20
CA TYR A 114 4.10 8.80 11.61
C TYR A 114 3.79 9.54 12.93
N ASN A 115 2.62 10.20 12.99
CA ASN A 115 2.15 11.04 14.09
C ASN A 115 3.02 12.26 14.44
N THR A 116 4.05 12.56 13.64
CA THR A 116 4.83 13.81 13.79
C THR A 116 4.60 14.76 12.63
N ASN A 117 4.81 14.30 11.41
CA ASN A 117 4.72 15.10 10.19
C ASN A 117 4.15 14.31 9.00
N LYS A 118 3.78 13.05 9.24
CA LYS A 118 3.18 12.15 8.27
C LYS A 118 2.00 11.44 8.92
N THR A 119 0.92 11.26 8.19
CA THR A 119 -0.23 10.45 8.63
C THR A 119 -0.41 9.23 7.72
N ILE A 120 -1.07 8.21 8.24
CA ILE A 120 -1.56 7.08 7.46
C ILE A 120 -3.08 7.20 7.45
N ASP A 121 -3.70 7.05 6.30
CA ASP A 121 -5.15 7.14 6.18
C ASP A 121 -5.66 6.19 5.09
N GLN A 122 -6.94 5.83 5.15
CA GLN A 122 -7.59 5.16 4.05
C GLN A 122 -7.95 6.20 2.98
N TRP A 123 -7.66 5.94 1.70
CA TRP A 123 -8.13 6.86 0.66
C TRP A 123 -9.65 6.85 0.64
N THR A 124 -10.24 7.99 0.97
CA THR A 124 -11.67 8.26 0.85
C THR A 124 -11.88 9.39 -0.15
N THR A 125 -13.12 9.64 -0.56
CA THR A 125 -13.47 10.62 -1.62
C THR A 125 -13.11 12.10 -1.31
N GLY A 126 -12.50 12.38 -0.15
CA GLY A 126 -12.28 13.69 0.46
C GLY A 126 -11.13 14.54 -0.08
N GLY A 127 -10.38 14.06 -1.07
CA GLY A 127 -9.19 14.77 -1.59
C GLY A 127 -7.95 14.49 -0.74
N VAL A 128 -6.86 15.18 -1.06
CA VAL A 128 -5.54 14.96 -0.43
C VAL A 128 -5.29 15.98 0.68
N SER A 129 -4.49 15.60 1.68
CA SER A 129 -4.01 16.54 2.71
C SER A 129 -3.33 17.76 2.08
N GLU A 130 -3.62 18.95 2.61
CA GLU A 130 -3.12 20.20 2.04
C GLU A 130 -1.67 20.53 2.48
N THR A 131 -1.27 20.14 3.68
CA THR A 131 -0.01 20.64 4.29
C THR A 131 0.85 19.59 4.94
N THR A 132 0.38 18.34 4.99
CA THR A 132 1.01 17.24 5.73
C THR A 132 1.22 16.08 4.80
N ASP A 133 2.36 15.41 4.90
CA ASP A 133 2.62 14.19 4.16
C ASP A 133 1.61 13.10 4.55
N VAL A 134 1.15 12.31 3.59
CA VAL A 134 0.19 11.22 3.85
C VAL A 134 0.59 9.97 3.10
N VAL A 135 0.43 8.83 3.76
CA VAL A 135 0.42 7.51 3.12
C VAL A 135 -1.01 7.02 3.10
N TYR A 136 -1.64 7.05 1.93
CA TYR A 136 -2.97 6.50 1.74
C TYR A 136 -2.90 5.00 1.47
N ILE A 137 -3.74 4.22 2.15
CA ILE A 137 -3.82 2.78 1.99
C ILE A 137 -5.23 2.32 1.60
N ASN A 138 -5.31 1.41 0.64
CA ASN A 138 -6.55 0.69 0.34
C ASN A 138 -6.21 -0.77 0.11
N MET A 139 -7.05 -1.65 0.64
CA MET A 139 -6.89 -3.08 0.48
C MET A 139 -8.12 -3.69 -0.17
N TRP A 140 -7.94 -4.70 -1.00
CA TRP A 140 -9.00 -5.48 -1.60
C TRP A 140 -8.80 -6.97 -1.38
N ARG A 141 -9.90 -7.69 -1.28
CA ARG A 141 -9.99 -9.15 -1.34
C ARG A 141 -10.63 -9.58 -2.65
N ALA A 142 -10.19 -10.70 -3.22
CA ALA A 142 -10.81 -11.29 -4.41
C ALA A 142 -10.78 -12.83 -4.37
N PRO A 143 -11.67 -13.51 -5.13
CA PRO A 143 -11.66 -14.97 -5.24
C PRO A 143 -10.31 -15.49 -5.74
N GLY A 144 -9.76 -16.55 -5.15
CA GLY A 144 -8.43 -17.06 -5.50
C GLY A 144 -8.36 -17.83 -6.82
N ASP A 145 -9.50 -18.17 -7.42
CA ASP A 145 -9.59 -18.75 -8.77
C ASP A 145 -9.53 -17.67 -9.87
N MET A 146 -9.65 -16.39 -9.53
CA MET A 146 -9.45 -15.29 -10.47
C MET A 146 -7.98 -15.18 -10.89
N ALA A 147 -7.76 -14.92 -12.17
CA ALA A 147 -6.44 -14.60 -12.68
C ALA A 147 -5.94 -13.27 -12.11
N GLN A 148 -4.65 -13.20 -11.76
CA GLN A 148 -4.03 -12.02 -11.13
C GLN A 148 -4.30 -10.71 -11.89
N ASN A 149 -4.17 -10.73 -13.22
CA ASN A 149 -4.42 -9.56 -14.07
C ASN A 149 -5.89 -9.12 -14.06
N VAL A 150 -6.84 -10.05 -13.92
CA VAL A 150 -8.27 -9.74 -13.80
C VAL A 150 -8.56 -9.05 -12.47
N VAL A 151 -7.91 -9.50 -11.38
CA VAL A 151 -8.02 -8.84 -10.08
C VAL A 151 -7.44 -7.42 -10.13
N LEU A 152 -6.20 -7.27 -10.63
CA LEU A 152 -5.55 -5.96 -10.75
C LEU A 152 -6.35 -4.98 -11.61
N LYS A 153 -6.93 -5.45 -12.73
CA LYS A 153 -7.78 -4.62 -13.58
C LYS A 153 -9.05 -4.14 -12.88
N GLN A 154 -9.66 -4.98 -12.04
CA GLN A 154 -10.83 -4.58 -11.26
C GLN A 154 -10.47 -3.62 -10.12
N VAL A 155 -9.35 -3.84 -9.43
CA VAL A 155 -8.85 -2.89 -8.41
C VAL A 155 -8.55 -1.54 -9.06
N ALA A 156 -7.87 -1.52 -10.21
CA ALA A 156 -7.61 -0.31 -10.98
C ALA A 156 -8.92 0.41 -11.32
N ALA A 157 -9.92 -0.30 -11.84
CA ALA A 157 -11.22 0.29 -12.15
C ALA A 157 -11.96 0.88 -10.93
N ASN A 158 -11.76 0.31 -9.73
CA ASN A 158 -12.38 0.82 -8.50
C ASN A 158 -11.77 2.16 -8.05
N ILE A 159 -10.47 2.37 -8.25
CA ILE A 159 -9.77 3.59 -7.79
C ILE A 159 -9.53 4.62 -8.92
N ASP A 160 -9.72 4.23 -10.19
CA ASP A 160 -9.43 5.07 -11.36
C ASP A 160 -10.03 6.48 -11.26
N ASN A 161 -11.29 6.59 -10.82
CA ASN A 161 -11.94 7.89 -10.67
C ASN A 161 -11.34 8.75 -9.55
N ASP A 162 -10.78 8.12 -8.52
CA ASP A 162 -10.19 8.81 -7.38
C ASP A 162 -8.78 9.31 -7.70
N LEU A 163 -8.09 8.68 -8.67
CA LEU A 163 -6.79 9.11 -9.19
C LEU A 163 -6.89 10.11 -10.35
N LYS A 164 -8.08 10.65 -10.60
CA LYS A 164 -8.27 11.74 -11.56
C LYS A 164 -7.50 12.97 -11.13
N ASP A 165 -6.89 13.64 -12.11
CA ASP A 165 -6.21 14.93 -11.95
C ASP A 165 -7.01 15.96 -11.14
N SER A 166 -8.33 16.02 -11.30
CA SER A 166 -9.18 16.94 -10.53
C SER A 166 -9.19 16.68 -9.01
N LYS A 167 -8.73 15.51 -8.58
CA LYS A 167 -8.61 15.06 -7.19
C LYS A 167 -7.17 15.12 -6.68
N LEU A 168 -6.19 15.23 -7.58
CA LEU A 168 -4.75 15.26 -7.30
C LEU A 168 -4.19 16.65 -7.68
N VAL A 169 -3.95 17.50 -6.69
CA VAL A 169 -3.50 18.87 -6.90
C VAL A 169 -1.97 18.95 -7.04
N ASN A 170 -1.44 19.73 -7.99
CA ASN A 170 0.02 19.93 -8.07
C ASN A 170 0.53 20.98 -7.09
N VAL A 171 -0.29 21.99 -6.83
CA VAL A 171 0.08 23.15 -6.03
C VAL A 171 -1.13 23.59 -5.23
N TYR A 172 -0.90 23.87 -3.96
CA TYR A 172 -1.85 24.51 -3.07
C TYR A 172 -1.23 25.82 -2.55
N THR A 173 -2.07 26.83 -2.34
CA THR A 173 -1.65 28.09 -1.72
C THR A 173 -2.58 28.38 -0.58
N ASP A 174 -2.04 28.45 0.63
CA ASP A 174 -2.82 28.74 1.83
C ASP A 174 -3.16 30.24 1.93
N THR A 175 -3.99 30.59 2.92
CA THR A 175 -4.39 31.97 3.20
C THR A 175 -3.21 32.90 3.49
N ASP A 176 -2.10 32.35 4.01
CA ASP A 176 -0.87 33.07 4.33
C ASP A 176 0.08 33.18 3.12
N LYS A 177 -0.36 32.73 1.94
CA LYS A 177 0.39 32.72 0.67
C LYS A 177 1.63 31.82 0.70
N ASN A 178 1.66 30.83 1.59
CA ASN A 178 2.62 29.75 1.47
C ASN A 178 2.23 28.86 0.31
N VAL A 179 3.20 28.45 -0.49
CA VAL A 179 2.99 27.55 -1.62
C VAL A 179 3.41 26.14 -1.19
N TYR A 180 2.60 25.15 -1.54
CA TYR A 180 2.86 23.74 -1.27
C TYR A 180 2.82 23.00 -2.60
N GLU A 181 3.85 22.21 -2.87
CA GLU A 181 3.96 21.35 -4.03
C GLU A 181 3.82 19.89 -3.61
N TYR A 182 3.22 19.06 -4.47
CA TYR A 182 2.89 17.67 -4.17
C TYR A 182 3.61 16.72 -5.12
N ASP A 183 4.24 15.71 -4.54
CA ASP A 183 4.77 14.56 -5.26
C ASP A 183 3.98 13.31 -4.89
N TYR A 184 3.56 12.55 -5.89
CA TYR A 184 2.74 11.35 -5.73
C TYR A 184 3.50 10.10 -6.17
N THR A 185 3.70 9.18 -5.24
CA THR A 185 4.28 7.87 -5.53
C THR A 185 3.29 6.77 -5.13
N GLY A 186 3.21 5.73 -5.97
CA GLY A 186 2.26 4.64 -5.78
C GLY A 186 2.96 3.28 -5.78
N SER A 187 2.46 2.36 -4.98
CA SER A 187 2.89 0.95 -5.00
C SER A 187 1.68 0.04 -4.89
N VAL A 188 1.73 -1.08 -5.61
CA VAL A 188 0.73 -2.15 -5.50
C VAL A 188 1.42 -3.44 -5.11
N SER A 189 1.00 -3.97 -3.97
CA SER A 189 1.42 -5.27 -3.44
C SER A 189 0.28 -6.26 -3.55
N MET A 190 0.59 -7.52 -3.80
CA MET A 190 -0.42 -8.56 -4.00
C MET A 190 0.06 -9.90 -3.47
N GLN A 191 -0.84 -10.65 -2.84
CA GLN A 191 -0.55 -11.97 -2.29
C GLN A 191 -1.76 -12.90 -2.41
N LYS A 192 -1.51 -14.13 -2.85
CA LYS A 192 -2.50 -15.20 -2.75
C LYS A 192 -2.38 -15.88 -1.39
N VAL A 193 -3.52 -16.19 -0.79
CA VAL A 193 -3.61 -16.94 0.46
C VAL A 193 -4.42 -18.19 0.19
N GLU A 194 -3.93 -19.33 0.65
CA GLU A 194 -4.55 -20.65 0.45
C GLU A 194 -4.68 -21.36 1.81
N ASP A 195 -5.83 -21.98 2.04
CA ASP A 195 -6.08 -22.85 3.21
C ASP A 195 -6.97 -24.01 2.74
N GLY A 196 -6.41 -25.21 2.67
CA GLY A 196 -7.11 -26.36 2.08
C GLY A 196 -7.51 -26.12 0.61
N SER A 197 -8.80 -26.23 0.31
CA SER A 197 -9.35 -25.94 -1.03
C SER A 197 -9.75 -24.48 -1.25
N ALA A 198 -9.77 -23.65 -0.21
CA ALA A 198 -10.15 -22.24 -0.34
C ALA A 198 -8.91 -21.38 -0.62
N SER A 199 -9.08 -20.37 -1.45
CA SER A 199 -8.04 -19.38 -1.70
C SER A 199 -8.61 -18.01 -2.01
N ALA A 200 -7.88 -16.95 -1.66
CA ALA A 200 -8.23 -15.57 -1.98
C ALA A 200 -6.98 -14.75 -2.31
N TRP A 201 -7.15 -13.75 -3.17
CA TRP A 201 -6.16 -12.72 -3.39
C TRP A 201 -6.37 -11.55 -2.44
N TYR A 202 -5.29 -11.03 -1.90
CA TYR A 202 -5.22 -9.77 -1.18
C TYR A 202 -4.37 -8.79 -1.97
N VAL A 203 -4.88 -7.58 -2.20
CA VAL A 203 -4.21 -6.51 -2.93
C VAL A 203 -4.12 -5.30 -2.03
N LEU A 204 -2.94 -4.72 -1.89
CA LEU A 204 -2.69 -3.47 -1.19
C LEU A 204 -2.26 -2.42 -2.21
N LEU A 205 -3.00 -1.33 -2.31
CA LEU A 205 -2.59 -0.09 -2.95
C LEU A 205 -2.08 0.87 -1.88
N THR A 206 -0.91 1.44 -2.11
CA THR A 206 -0.39 2.53 -1.29
C THR A 206 -0.06 3.73 -2.16
N ILE A 207 -0.47 4.91 -1.74
CA ILE A 207 -0.14 6.18 -2.38
C ILE A 207 0.46 7.10 -1.35
N SER A 208 1.75 7.39 -1.50
CA SER A 208 2.47 8.35 -0.69
C SER A 208 2.43 9.72 -1.35
N ILE A 209 2.04 10.71 -0.56
CA ILE A 209 2.00 12.12 -0.91
C ILE A 209 3.02 12.82 -0.04
N ASP A 210 4.05 13.38 -0.67
CA ASP A 210 5.03 14.23 0.00
C ASP A 210 4.73 15.68 -0.34
N VAL A 211 4.57 16.51 0.70
CA VAL A 211 4.14 17.91 0.60
C VAL A 211 5.31 18.82 0.90
N THR A 212 5.79 19.55 -0.11
CA THR A 212 6.91 20.48 0.04
C THR A 212 6.42 21.91 0.13
N LYS A 213 6.62 22.56 1.29
CA LYS A 213 6.40 23.99 1.44
C LYS A 213 7.51 24.78 0.75
N THR A 214 7.17 25.53 -0.29
CA THR A 214 8.05 26.48 -0.96
C THR A 214 7.79 27.88 -0.40
N SER A 215 8.75 28.41 0.35
CA SER A 215 8.68 29.79 0.88
C SER A 215 9.01 30.81 -0.20
N LYS A 216 8.32 31.96 -0.19
CA LYS A 216 8.73 33.17 -0.93
C LYS A 216 9.91 33.88 -0.27
#